data_AF-E8WVP9-F1
#
_entry.id   AF-E8WVP9-F1
#
_cell.length_a   1.000
_cell.length_b   1.000
_cell.length_c   1.000
_cell.angle_alpha   90.00
_cell.angle_beta   90.00
_cell.angle_gamma   90.00
#
_symmetry.space_group_name_H-M   'P 1'
#
loop_
_entity.id
_entity.type
_entity.pdbx_description
1 polymer ?
#
loop_
_entity_poly.entity_id
_entity_poly.type
_entity_poly.pdbx_seq_one_letter_code
_entity_poly.pdbx_strand_id
1 'polypeptide(L)'
;MSDVQAIRSVCDKLRRPLATLAGAAGFRSLLERALTLSKQECQILDAWEVEPNGSLRGLNGETAQWGGVLIAQLIGLMTTFIGESLTLQLLQNAWPNLPCSEVNYERCESK
;
A
#
# COMPACT_ATOMS: atom_id res chain seq x y z
N MET A 1 -15.76 -11.71 -0.42
CA MET A 1 -15.99 -10.83 -1.60
C MET A 1 -15.59 -9.37 -1.32
N SER A 2 -15.69 -8.89 -0.08
CA SER A 2 -15.39 -7.48 0.28
C SER A 2 -13.91 -7.10 0.23
N ASP A 3 -13.00 -8.02 0.57
CA ASP A 3 -11.56 -7.71 0.70
C ASP A 3 -10.88 -7.41 -0.65
N VAL A 4 -11.27 -8.11 -1.72
CA VAL A 4 -10.75 -7.84 -3.09
C VAL A 4 -11.05 -6.40 -3.51
N GLN A 5 -12.27 -5.95 -3.24
CA GLN A 5 -12.70 -4.59 -3.60
C GLN A 5 -12.04 -3.55 -2.70
N ALA A 6 -11.80 -3.88 -1.43
CA ALA A 6 -11.06 -3.01 -0.51
C ALA A 6 -9.63 -2.77 -1.01
N ILE A 7 -8.89 -3.83 -1.39
CA ILE A 7 -7.51 -3.72 -1.89
C ILE A 7 -7.45 -2.86 -3.15
N ARG A 8 -8.33 -3.11 -4.13
CA ARG A 8 -8.40 -2.31 -5.36
C ARG A 8 -8.71 -0.85 -5.06
N SER A 9 -9.70 -0.61 -4.20
CA SER A 9 -10.09 0.74 -3.80
C SER A 9 -8.94 1.47 -3.11
N VAL A 10 -8.11 0.77 -2.33
CA VAL A 10 -6.95 1.36 -1.66
C VAL A 10 -5.90 1.78 -2.70
N CYS A 11 -5.51 0.88 -3.59
CA CYS A 11 -4.56 1.17 -4.66
C CYS A 11 -5.06 2.30 -5.57
N ASP A 12 -6.34 2.29 -5.95
CA ASP A 12 -6.95 3.32 -6.80
C ASP A 12 -6.99 4.69 -6.11
N LYS A 13 -7.28 4.72 -4.80
CA LYS A 13 -7.26 5.96 -4.01
C LYS A 13 -5.85 6.53 -3.84
N LEU A 14 -4.85 5.68 -3.65
CA LEU A 14 -3.44 6.08 -3.57
C LEU A 14 -2.85 6.47 -4.92
N ARG A 15 -3.43 5.99 -6.03
CA ARG A 15 -2.95 6.26 -7.38
C ARG A 15 -2.87 7.75 -7.68
N ARG A 16 -3.91 8.53 -7.35
CA ARG A 16 -3.91 9.99 -7.59
C ARG A 16 -2.79 10.71 -6.83
N PRO A 17 -2.70 10.62 -5.48
CA PRO A 17 -1.66 11.31 -4.72
C PRO A 17 -0.25 10.85 -5.10
N LEU A 18 -0.03 9.55 -5.31
CA LEU A 18 1.28 9.04 -5.74
C LEU A 18 1.64 9.42 -7.17
N ALA A 19 0.67 9.45 -8.09
CA ALA A 19 0.92 9.92 -9.46
C ALA A 19 1.21 11.43 -9.52
N THR A 20 0.62 12.23 -8.63
CA THR A 20 0.97 13.65 -8.50
C THR A 20 2.40 13.83 -7.99
N LEU A 21 2.86 12.98 -7.06
CA LEU A 21 4.18 13.09 -6.46
C LEU A 21 5.30 12.53 -7.35
N ALA A 22 5.11 11.34 -7.94
CA ALA A 22 6.15 10.58 -8.62
C ALA A 22 5.79 10.21 -10.08
N GLY A 23 4.64 10.68 -10.58
CA GLY A 23 4.12 10.29 -11.89
C GLY A 23 3.46 8.90 -11.91
N ALA A 24 2.75 8.61 -13.00
CA ALA A 24 2.10 7.31 -13.19
C ALA A 24 3.10 6.14 -13.21
N ALA A 25 4.29 6.36 -13.79
CA ALA A 25 5.38 5.39 -13.78
C ALA A 25 5.92 5.14 -12.37
N GLY A 26 6.07 6.19 -11.55
CA GLY A 26 6.52 6.06 -10.16
C GLY A 26 5.54 5.26 -9.30
N PHE A 27 4.24 5.52 -9.43
CA PHE A 27 3.20 4.72 -8.77
C PHE A 27 3.29 3.24 -9.17
N ARG A 28 3.39 2.96 -10.47
CA ARG A 28 3.49 1.59 -10.98
C ARG A 28 4.72 0.88 -10.43
N SER A 29 5.90 1.50 -10.49
CA SER A 29 7.14 0.91 -9.98
C SER A 29 7.08 0.63 -8.48
N LEU A 30 6.44 1.52 -7.69
CA LEU A 30 6.22 1.31 -6.26
C LEU A 30 5.29 0.12 -6.01
N LEU A 31 4.19 0.02 -6.76
CA LEU A 31 3.24 -1.08 -6.61
C LEU A 31 3.84 -2.43 -7.03
N GLU A 32 4.60 -2.47 -8.13
CA GLU A 32 5.35 -3.65 -8.57
C GLU A 32 6.38 -4.09 -7.52
N ARG A 33 7.09 -3.12 -6.92
CA ARG A 33 8.06 -3.40 -5.86
C ARG A 33 7.39 -3.93 -4.59
N ALA A 34 6.29 -3.30 -4.16
CA ALA A 34 5.50 -3.74 -3.02
C ALA A 34 4.97 -5.17 -3.23
N LEU A 35 4.50 -5.45 -4.44
CA LEU A 35 4.01 -6.77 -4.82
C LEU A 35 5.12 -7.82 -4.82
N THR A 36 6.32 -7.46 -5.30
CA THR A 36 7.48 -8.34 -5.23
C THR A 36 7.85 -8.69 -3.79
N LEU A 37 7.79 -7.73 -2.87
CA LEU A 37 8.03 -7.97 -1.44
C LEU A 37 6.92 -8.84 -0.82
N SER A 38 5.65 -8.55 -1.12
CA SER A 38 4.56 -9.36 -0.58
C SER A 38 4.59 -10.80 -1.08
N LYS A 39 5.05 -11.04 -2.32
CA LYS A 39 5.27 -12.39 -2.85
C LYS A 39 6.40 -13.13 -2.14
N GLN A 40 7.46 -12.41 -1.71
CA GLN A 40 8.54 -12.99 -0.91
C GLN A 40 8.05 -13.43 0.47
N GLU A 41 7.12 -12.70 1.08
CA GLU A 41 6.52 -13.06 2.37
C GLU A 41 5.40 -14.10 2.25
N CYS A 42 4.62 -14.03 1.18
CA CYS A 42 3.44 -14.86 0.96
C CYS A 42 3.40 -15.36 -0.48
N GLN A 43 3.89 -16.58 -0.70
CA GLN A 43 3.90 -17.24 -2.02
C GLN A 43 2.50 -17.42 -2.63
N ILE A 44 1.44 -17.37 -1.81
CA ILE A 44 0.05 -17.41 -2.28
C ILE A 44 -0.33 -16.20 -3.16
N LEU A 45 0.44 -15.10 -3.08
CA LEU A 45 0.26 -13.89 -3.88
C LEU A 45 0.97 -13.96 -5.24
N ASP A 46 1.61 -15.09 -5.60
CA ASP A 46 2.41 -15.19 -6.82
C ASP A 46 1.59 -14.94 -8.10
N ALA A 47 0.32 -15.32 -8.10
CA ALA A 47 -0.62 -15.09 -9.19
C ALA A 47 -1.04 -13.62 -9.37
N TRP A 48 -0.68 -12.73 -8.46
CA TRP A 48 -1.02 -11.31 -8.55
C TRP A 48 -0.04 -10.59 -9.47
N GLU A 49 -0.54 -9.66 -10.28
CA GLU A 49 0.29 -8.88 -11.20
C GLU A 49 -0.17 -7.43 -11.22
N VAL A 50 0.78 -6.52 -11.48
CA VAL A 50 0.48 -5.11 -11.72
C VAL A 50 0.38 -4.89 -13.22
N GLU A 51 -0.79 -4.47 -13.67
CA GLU A 51 -1.04 -4.12 -15.05
C GLU A 51 -0.33 -2.81 -15.44
N PRO A 52 -0.08 -2.56 -16.73
CA PRO A 52 0.56 -1.32 -17.20
C PRO A 52 -0.17 -0.03 -16.80
N ASN A 53 -1.49 -0.12 -16.54
CA ASN A 53 -2.32 0.98 -16.08
C ASN A 53 -2.25 1.21 -14.55
N GLY A 54 -1.47 0.40 -13.82
CA GLY A 54 -1.35 0.43 -12.36
C GLY A 54 -2.47 -0.30 -11.61
N SER A 55 -3.33 -1.07 -12.30
CA SER A 55 -4.34 -1.92 -11.65
C SER A 55 -3.76 -3.28 -11.26
N LEU A 56 -4.35 -3.93 -10.25
CA LEU A 56 -3.98 -5.28 -9.83
C LEU A 56 -4.83 -6.33 -10.55
N ARG A 57 -4.16 -7.33 -11.14
CA ARG A 57 -4.73 -8.57 -11.69
C ARG A 57 -4.45 -9.73 -10.73
N GLY A 58 -5.27 -10.79 -10.77
CA GLY A 58 -5.04 -12.02 -10.01
C GLY A 58 -5.66 -12.05 -8.60
N LEU A 59 -6.31 -10.96 -8.19
CA LEU A 59 -7.07 -10.89 -6.95
C LEU A 59 -8.23 -11.89 -6.97
N ASN A 60 -8.18 -12.90 -6.11
CA ASN A 60 -9.26 -13.87 -5.90
C ASN A 60 -9.74 -13.82 -4.44
N GLY A 61 -10.89 -14.43 -4.15
CA GLY A 61 -11.46 -14.39 -2.79
C GLY A 61 -10.57 -15.01 -1.71
N GLU A 62 -9.76 -15.99 -2.07
CA GLU A 62 -8.88 -16.75 -1.16
C GLU A 62 -7.60 -15.97 -0.80
N THR A 63 -7.05 -15.23 -1.76
CA THR A 63 -5.85 -14.39 -1.58
C THR A 63 -6.18 -13.03 -0.98
N ALA A 64 -7.44 -12.61 -1.02
CA ALA A 64 -7.86 -11.29 -0.55
C ALA A 64 -7.54 -11.06 0.94
N GLN A 65 -7.61 -12.10 1.78
CA GLN A 65 -7.23 -11.99 3.19
C GLN A 65 -5.75 -11.62 3.38
N TRP A 66 -4.89 -11.97 2.40
CA TRP A 66 -3.46 -11.69 2.40
C TRP A 66 -3.13 -10.33 1.76
N GLY A 67 -4.13 -9.62 1.25
CA GLY A 67 -3.93 -8.29 0.65
C GLY A 67 -3.42 -7.25 1.65
N GLY A 68 -3.61 -7.46 2.95
CA GLY A 68 -3.01 -6.63 3.99
C GLY A 68 -1.48 -6.58 3.89
N VAL A 69 -0.84 -7.68 3.49
CA VAL A 69 0.63 -7.74 3.31
C VAL A 69 1.07 -6.80 2.19
N LEU A 70 0.37 -6.79 1.05
CA LEU A 70 0.66 -5.87 -0.05
C LEU A 70 0.53 -4.40 0.38
N ILE A 71 -0.56 -4.06 1.10
CA ILE A 71 -0.77 -2.69 1.57
C ILE A 71 0.29 -2.28 2.58
N ALA A 72 0.67 -3.17 3.50
CA ALA A 72 1.75 -2.93 4.46
C ALA A 72 3.09 -2.66 3.76
N GLN A 73 3.45 -3.50 2.77
CA GLN A 73 4.66 -3.30 1.97
C GLN A 73 4.62 -1.99 1.17
N LEU A 74 3.47 -1.63 0.61
CA LEU A 74 3.31 -0.37 -0.12
C LEU A 74 3.52 0.85 0.78
N ILE A 75 2.88 0.86 1.96
CA ILE A 75 3.04 1.95 2.94
C ILE A 75 4.48 1.98 3.47
N GLY A 76 5.09 0.82 3.74
CA GLY A 76 6.48 0.72 4.17
C GLY A 76 7.46 1.30 3.15
N LEU A 77 7.24 1.07 1.85
CA LEU A 77 8.02 1.71 0.79
C LEU A 77 7.80 3.22 0.76
N MET A 78 6.55 3.71 0.89
CA MET A 78 6.29 5.16 0.97
C MET A 78 7.05 5.79 2.15
N THR A 79 6.93 5.22 3.35
CA THR A 79 7.66 5.71 4.54
C THR A 79 9.17 5.69 4.33
N THR A 80 9.70 4.70 3.60
CA THR A 80 11.14 4.58 3.32
C THR A 80 11.63 5.59 2.27
N PHE A 81 10.84 5.88 1.23
CA PHE A 81 11.26 6.76 0.13
C PHE A 81 11.00 8.24 0.38
N ILE A 82 9.85 8.57 0.97
CA ILE A 82 9.38 9.96 1.16
C ILE A 82 9.24 10.34 2.63
N GLY A 83 9.42 9.41 3.55
CA GLY A 83 9.27 9.64 4.99
C GLY A 83 7.84 9.47 5.49
N GLU A 84 7.71 9.31 6.81
CA GLU A 84 6.44 9.05 7.49
C GLU A 84 5.47 10.23 7.38
N SER A 85 5.95 11.46 7.57
CA SER A 85 5.09 12.66 7.56
C SER A 85 4.38 12.86 6.22
N LEU A 86 5.11 12.70 5.10
CA LEU A 86 4.51 12.78 3.76
C LEU A 86 3.58 11.59 3.48
N THR A 87 3.95 10.39 3.93
CA THR A 87 3.12 9.20 3.80
C THR A 87 1.77 9.38 4.49
N LEU A 88 1.76 9.91 5.73
CA LEU A 88 0.54 10.23 6.47
C LEU A 88 -0.28 11.32 5.78
N GLN A 89 0.36 12.38 5.26
CA GLN A 89 -0.35 13.42 4.51
C GLN A 89 -1.04 12.88 3.25
N LEU A 90 -0.37 12.01 2.49
CA LEU A 90 -0.97 11.37 1.30
C LEU A 90 -2.14 10.45 1.69
N LEU A 91 -1.99 9.72 2.79
CA LEU A 91 -3.03 8.83 3.29
C LEU A 91 -4.25 9.63 3.79
N GLN A 92 -4.03 10.73 4.52
CA GLN A 92 -5.08 11.68 4.94
C GLN A 92 -5.75 12.34 3.73
N ASN A 93 -4.99 12.66 2.68
CA ASN A 93 -5.56 13.20 1.44
C ASN A 93 -6.47 12.19 0.73
N ALA A 94 -6.09 10.90 0.72
CA ALA A 94 -6.87 9.82 0.13
C ALA A 94 -8.06 9.35 1.00
N TRP A 95 -7.95 9.50 2.32
CA TRP A 95 -9.01 9.24 3.31
C TRP A 95 -9.05 10.36 4.37
N PRO A 96 -9.83 11.42 4.13
CA PRO A 96 -9.94 12.54 5.06
C PRO A 96 -10.60 12.17 6.41
N ASN A 97 -11.18 10.97 6.52
CA ASN A 97 -11.81 10.46 7.74
C ASN A 97 -10.91 9.52 8.55
N LEU A 98 -9.64 9.35 8.17
CA LEU A 98 -8.70 8.59 9.02
C LEU A 98 -8.40 9.40 10.28
N PRO A 99 -8.56 8.83 11.48
CA PRO A 99 -8.06 9.48 12.68
C PRO A 99 -6.55 9.67 12.50
N CYS A 100 -6.07 10.90 12.72
CA CYS A 100 -4.64 11.18 12.71
C CYS A 100 -4.03 10.32 13.82
N SER A 101 -3.37 9.22 13.46
CA SER A 101 -2.69 8.39 14.44
C SER A 101 -1.51 9.19 14.97
N GLU A 102 -1.68 9.79 16.15
CA GLU A 102 -0.56 10.15 17.01
C GLU A 102 0.14 8.83 17.35
N VAL A 103 1.15 8.47 16.56
CA VAL A 103 2.02 7.34 16.86
C VAL A 103 2.88 7.79 18.04
N ASN A 104 2.32 7.68 19.24
CA ASN A 104 3.07 7.82 20.48
C ASN A 104 3.98 6.59 20.57
N TYR A 105 5.20 6.72 20.05
CA TYR A 105 6.28 5.82 20.39
C TYR A 105 6.59 6.03 21.87
N GLU A 106 5.83 5.37 22.74
CA GLU A 106 6.21 5.21 24.14
C GLU A 106 7.50 4.38 24.14
N ARG A 107 8.62 5.11 24.08
CA ARG A 107 9.96 4.65 24.30
C ARG A 107 9.95 3.81 25.57
N CYS A 108 10.16 2.50 25.43
CA CYS A 108 10.47 1.63 26.56
C CYS A 108 11.75 2.13 27.23
N GLU A 109 11.63 3.02 28.22
CA GLU A 109 12.61 3.11 29.30
C GLU A 109 12.48 1.83 30.13
N SER A 110 13.31 0.84 29.79
CA SER A 110 13.58 -0.27 30.69
C SER A 110 14.52 0.22 31.80
N LYS A 111 14.03 0.01 33.02
CA LYS A 111 14.59 0.36 34.32
C LYS A 111 15.92 -0.34 34.63
#